data_AF-A0A0G3V418-F1
#
_entry.id   AF-A0A0G3V418-F1
#
_cell.length_a   1.000
_cell.length_b   1.000
_cell.length_c   1.000
_cell.angle_alpha   90.00
_cell.angle_beta   90.00
_cell.angle_gamma   90.00
#
_symmetry.space_group_name_H-M   'P 1'
#
loop_
_entity.id
_entity.type
_entity.pdbx_description
1 polymer ?
#
loop_
_entity_poly.entity_id
_entity_poly.type
_entity_poly.pdbx_seq_one_letter_code
_entity_poly.pdbx_strand_id
1 'polypeptide(L)'
;MSSDFEDEVAGPGNRIDENSSDSGNFIEDEVGGPGNSIEGGTAKAVVDYVARSIVESPDAVDVTAKQRGEVVELLIAADSNDMGRLIGKRGRVIQAMRQLARAAGAADGVKTTVDVLE
;
A
#
# COMPACT_ATOMS: atom_id res chain seq x y z
N MET A 1 44.77 1.26 -54.11
CA MET A 1 44.85 2.15 -52.94
C MET A 1 43.49 2.83 -52.89
N SER A 2 42.56 2.54 -52.00
CA SER A 2 42.66 1.99 -50.65
C SER A 2 41.36 1.25 -50.29
N SER A 3 41.48 0.37 -49.31
CA SER A 3 40.42 -0.31 -48.56
C SER A 3 39.58 0.65 -47.69
N ASP A 4 38.70 0.05 -46.88
CA ASP A 4 37.93 0.60 -45.74
C ASP A 4 36.50 1.02 -46.13
N PHE A 5 35.41 0.53 -45.54
CA PHE A 5 35.15 -0.40 -44.44
C PHE A 5 33.63 -0.69 -44.52
N GLU A 6 33.20 -1.95 -44.36
CA GLU A 6 31.78 -2.31 -44.23
C GLU A 6 31.28 -1.89 -42.84
N ASP A 7 30.12 -1.22 -42.75
CA ASP A 7 29.31 -1.29 -41.53
C ASP A 7 27.82 -1.36 -41.88
N GLU A 8 27.22 -2.44 -41.41
CA GLU A 8 25.83 -2.84 -41.53
C GLU A 8 25.19 -2.58 -40.17
N VAL A 9 24.09 -1.82 -40.10
CA VAL A 9 22.93 -2.19 -39.26
C VAL A 9 21.70 -1.34 -39.59
N ALA A 10 20.59 -2.06 -39.76
CA ALA A 10 19.26 -1.57 -40.04
C ALA A 10 18.53 -1.03 -38.79
N GLY A 11 17.53 -0.18 -39.02
CA GLY A 11 16.41 0.01 -38.10
C GLY A 11 15.62 1.31 -38.32
N PRO A 12 14.36 1.28 -38.78
CA PRO A 12 13.50 2.47 -38.76
C PRO A 12 12.92 2.67 -37.35
N GLY A 13 13.47 3.64 -36.61
CA GLY A 13 12.92 4.10 -35.34
C GLY A 13 11.67 4.96 -35.55
N ASN A 14 10.53 4.40 -35.17
CA ASN A 14 9.19 4.98 -35.15
C ASN A 14 9.14 6.36 -34.45
N ARG A 15 8.72 7.41 -35.15
CA ARG A 15 8.28 8.68 -34.53
C ARG A 15 6.92 8.45 -33.89
N ILE A 16 6.80 8.70 -32.60
CA ILE A 16 5.50 8.93 -31.95
C ILE A 16 5.46 10.43 -31.65
N ASP A 17 4.60 11.13 -32.40
CA ASP A 17 4.26 12.52 -32.15
C ASP A 17 3.48 12.62 -30.83
N GLU A 18 4.02 13.37 -29.88
CA GLU A 18 3.34 13.77 -28.64
C GLU A 18 2.27 14.80 -28.97
N ASN A 19 1.00 14.38 -29.05
CA ASN A 19 -0.12 15.30 -28.92
C ASN A 19 -0.70 15.18 -27.51
N SER A 20 -0.43 16.22 -26.74
CA SER A 20 -0.98 16.48 -25.42
C SER A 20 -2.36 17.13 -25.56
N SER A 21 -3.35 16.50 -24.93
CA SER A 21 -4.52 17.22 -24.43
C SER A 21 -5.04 16.48 -23.21
N ASP A 22 -4.58 16.98 -22.08
CA ASP A 22 -5.09 16.80 -20.72
C ASP A 22 -6.63 16.77 -20.69
N SER A 23 -7.17 15.72 -20.08
CA SER A 23 -8.58 15.63 -19.71
C SER A 23 -8.72 14.60 -18.60
N GLY A 24 -8.51 15.06 -17.36
CA GLY A 24 -9.11 14.52 -16.15
C GLY A 24 -8.69 13.11 -15.78
N ASN A 25 -7.95 12.98 -14.67
CA ASN A 25 -7.81 11.70 -14.00
C ASN A 25 -9.18 11.31 -13.41
N PHE A 26 -10.00 10.63 -14.23
CA PHE A 26 -11.19 9.92 -13.77
C PHE A 26 -10.69 8.81 -12.84
N ILE A 27 -10.88 8.98 -11.53
CA ILE A 27 -10.94 7.82 -10.66
C ILE A 27 -12.34 7.25 -10.88
N GLU A 28 -12.45 6.30 -11.79
CA GLU A 28 -13.62 5.44 -11.89
C GLU A 28 -13.71 4.66 -10.57
N ASP A 29 -14.82 4.82 -9.84
CA ASP A 29 -15.24 3.92 -8.77
C ASP A 29 -15.48 2.53 -9.39
N GLU A 30 -14.39 1.82 -9.69
CA GLU A 30 -14.44 0.40 -10.01
C GLU A 30 -14.82 -0.34 -8.74
N VAL A 31 -16.12 -0.63 -8.60
CA VAL A 31 -16.59 -1.71 -7.75
C VAL A 31 -16.05 -3.01 -8.35
N GLY A 32 -14.82 -3.36 -7.97
CA GLY A 32 -14.14 -4.56 -8.42
C GLY A 32 -14.95 -5.81 -8.08
N GLY A 33 -15.20 -6.64 -9.09
CA GLY A 33 -15.75 -7.98 -8.91
C GLY A 33 -14.87 -8.85 -7.99
N PRO A 34 -15.38 -9.99 -7.50
CA PRO A 34 -14.69 -10.83 -6.52
C PRO A 34 -13.44 -11.45 -7.16
N GLY A 35 -12.29 -10.80 -7.01
CA GLY A 35 -11.05 -11.29 -7.60
C GLY A 35 -9.85 -10.34 -7.61
N ASN A 36 -9.97 -9.06 -7.23
CA ASN A 36 -8.81 -8.16 -7.14
C ASN A 36 -8.85 -7.18 -5.94
N SER A 37 -9.52 -7.53 -4.85
CA SER A 37 -9.42 -6.78 -3.60
C SER A 37 -8.09 -7.12 -2.93
N ILE A 38 -7.29 -6.10 -2.61
CA ILE A 38 -6.12 -6.22 -1.72
C ILE A 38 -6.58 -7.02 -0.49
N GLU A 39 -5.97 -8.18 -0.22
CA GLU A 39 -6.37 -9.02 0.91
C GLU A 39 -6.32 -8.21 2.22
N GLY A 40 -7.45 -8.09 2.92
CA GLY A 40 -7.58 -7.25 4.11
C GLY A 40 -7.68 -5.75 3.84
N GLY A 41 -8.15 -5.32 2.67
CA GLY A 41 -8.29 -3.91 2.28
C GLY A 41 -9.06 -3.06 3.28
N THR A 42 -10.23 -3.50 3.77
CA THR A 42 -11.00 -2.74 4.76
C THR A 42 -10.24 -2.62 6.08
N ALA A 43 -9.63 -3.72 6.54
CA ALA A 43 -8.83 -3.73 7.76
C ALA A 43 -7.60 -2.81 7.67
N LYS A 44 -6.91 -2.81 6.52
CA LYS A 44 -5.80 -1.91 6.24
C LYS A 44 -6.23 -0.45 6.30
N ALA A 45 -7.34 -0.09 5.65
CA ALA A 45 -7.86 1.27 5.63
C ALA A 45 -8.22 1.77 7.04
N VAL A 46 -8.88 0.93 7.84
CA VAL A 46 -9.21 1.25 9.23
C VAL A 46 -7.96 1.46 10.07
N VAL A 47 -6.96 0.57 9.96
CA VAL A 47 -5.71 0.69 10.71
C VAL A 47 -4.92 1.92 10.30
N ASP A 48 -4.79 2.20 9.00
CA ASP A 48 -4.09 3.38 8.49
C ASP A 48 -4.73 4.68 8.99
N TYR A 49 -6.05 4.79 8.88
CA TYR A 49 -6.79 5.95 9.37
C TYR A 49 -6.60 6.16 10.88
N VAL A 50 -6.74 5.10 11.68
CA VAL A 50 -6.61 5.19 13.13
C VAL A 50 -5.17 5.50 13.54
N ALA A 51 -4.18 4.85 12.92
CA ALA A 51 -2.76 5.10 13.20
C ALA A 51 -2.41 6.57 12.92
N ARG A 52 -2.77 7.09 11.74
CA ARG A 52 -2.55 8.50 11.37
C ARG A 52 -3.21 9.50 12.31
N SER A 53 -4.32 9.13 12.96
CA SER A 53 -5.04 9.99 13.92
C SER A 53 -4.39 10.07 15.30
N ILE A 54 -3.49 9.15 15.63
CA ILE A 54 -2.89 9.00 16.99
C ILE A 54 -1.50 9.64 17.08
N VAL A 55 -0.79 9.65 15.95
CA VAL A 55 0.61 10.06 15.85
C VAL A 55 0.77 11.58 15.66
N GLU A 56 1.96 12.10 15.93
CA GLU A 56 2.33 13.48 15.63
C GLU A 56 2.73 13.67 14.16
N SER A 57 3.27 12.63 13.52
CA SER A 57 3.69 12.65 12.12
C SER A 57 2.86 11.69 11.25
N PRO A 58 1.64 12.08 10.81
CA PRO A 58 0.78 11.21 10.01
C PRO A 58 1.41 10.74 8.70
N ASP A 59 2.27 11.58 8.10
CA ASP A 59 2.92 11.29 6.82
C ASP A 59 4.00 10.22 6.94
N ALA A 60 4.54 9.99 8.14
CA ALA A 60 5.52 8.94 8.42
C ALA A 60 4.87 7.56 8.66
N VAL A 61 3.54 7.48 8.71
CA VAL A 61 2.82 6.22 8.89
C VAL A 61 2.71 5.49 7.56
N ASP A 62 3.22 4.26 7.55
CA ASP A 62 3.01 3.29 6.48
C ASP A 62 2.39 2.01 7.05
N VAL A 63 1.39 1.48 6.34
CA VAL A 63 0.74 0.22 6.70
C VAL A 63 0.89 -0.73 5.54
N THR A 64 1.60 -1.83 5.77
CA THR A 64 1.81 -2.90 4.79
C THR A 64 0.99 -4.14 5.16
N ALA A 65 0.26 -4.71 4.20
CA ALA A 65 -0.41 -5.99 4.37
C ALA A 65 0.44 -7.13 3.79
N LYS A 66 0.59 -8.24 4.54
CA LYS A 66 1.27 -9.45 4.10
C LYS A 66 0.41 -10.67 4.36
N GLN A 67 0.20 -11.50 3.34
CA GLN A 67 -0.49 -12.76 3.50
C GLN A 67 0.43 -13.80 4.15
N ARG A 68 -0.02 -14.38 5.27
CA ARG A 68 0.69 -15.44 6.00
C ARG A 68 -0.27 -16.60 6.27
N GLY A 69 -0.33 -17.54 5.34
CA GLY A 69 -1.24 -18.68 5.42
C GLY A 69 -2.69 -18.22 5.24
N GLU A 70 -3.52 -18.40 6.27
CA GLU A 70 -4.93 -17.94 6.28
C GLU A 70 -5.11 -16.54 6.91
N VAL A 71 -4.02 -15.90 7.35
CA VAL A 71 -4.06 -14.65 8.10
C VAL A 71 -3.35 -13.55 7.33
N VAL A 72 -3.99 -12.40 7.20
CA VAL A 72 -3.40 -11.14 6.73
C VAL A 72 -2.72 -10.47 7.93
N GLU A 73 -1.41 -10.28 7.85
CA GLU A 73 -0.61 -9.54 8.81
C GLU A 73 -0.49 -8.07 8.35
N LEU A 74 -1.01 -7.15 9.15
CA LEU A 74 -0.88 -5.71 8.94
C LEU A 74 0.29 -5.20 9.76
N LEU A 75 1.31 -4.67 9.09
CA LEU A 75 2.51 -4.13 9.70
C LEU A 75 2.47 -2.60 9.65
N ILE A 76 2.57 -1.96 10.81
CA ILE A 76 2.62 -0.50 10.93
C ILE A 76 4.09 -0.10 11.09
N ALA A 77 4.58 0.76 10.19
CA ALA A 77 5.81 1.51 10.36
C ALA A 77 5.45 2.98 10.65
N ALA A 78 6.18 3.62 11.56
CA ALA A 78 5.99 5.02 11.93
C ALA A 78 7.31 5.61 12.45
N ASP A 79 7.32 6.92 12.74
CA ASP A 79 8.44 7.55 13.42
C ASP A 79 8.66 6.96 14.82
N SER A 80 9.92 6.84 15.24
CA SER A 80 10.30 6.35 16.56
C SER A 80 9.63 7.09 17.73
N ASN A 81 9.35 8.39 17.58
CA ASN A 81 8.68 9.21 18.60
C ASN A 81 7.18 8.86 18.73
N ASP A 82 6.59 8.28 17.68
CA ASP A 82 5.17 7.94 17.60
C ASP A 82 4.86 6.50 18.04
N MET A 83 5.90 5.64 18.10
CA MET A 83 5.80 4.25 18.55
C MET A 83 5.14 4.12 19.93
N GLY A 84 5.51 4.99 20.87
CA GLY A 84 4.93 5.00 22.23
C GLY A 84 3.42 5.29 22.23
N ARG A 85 2.94 6.12 21.28
CA ARG A 85 1.52 6.47 21.12
C ARG A 85 0.74 5.32 20.48
N LEU A 86 1.30 4.70 19.44
CA LEU A 86 0.69 3.56 18.73
C LEU A 86 0.59 2.31 19.61
N ILE A 87 1.62 1.99 20.38
CA ILE A 87 1.58 0.88 21.33
C ILE A 87 0.64 1.25 22.49
N GLY A 88 0.81 2.46 23.03
CA GLY A 88 0.07 2.97 24.16
C GLY A 88 0.44 2.29 25.48
N LYS A 89 0.04 2.90 26.60
CA LYS A 89 0.37 2.39 27.95
C LYS A 89 -0.19 0.99 28.18
N ARG A 90 0.71 0.01 28.39
CA ARG A 90 0.42 -1.43 28.51
C ARG A 90 -0.18 -2.05 27.25
N GLY A 91 0.13 -1.50 26.07
CA GLY A 91 -0.36 -2.00 24.79
C GLY A 91 -1.83 -1.70 24.52
N ARG A 92 -2.50 -0.83 25.31
CA ARG A 92 -3.95 -0.63 25.20
C ARG A 92 -4.39 -0.11 23.82
N VAL A 93 -3.57 0.72 23.17
CA VAL A 93 -3.89 1.30 21.87
C VAL A 93 -3.72 0.25 20.78
N ILE A 94 -2.59 -0.47 20.74
CA ILE A 94 -2.39 -1.55 19.76
C ILE A 94 -3.41 -2.68 19.93
N GLN A 95 -3.83 -3.01 21.15
CA GLN A 95 -4.88 -4.01 21.38
C GLN A 95 -6.25 -3.55 20.86
N ALA A 96 -6.59 -2.26 20.98
CA ALA A 96 -7.80 -1.70 20.39
C ALA A 96 -7.73 -1.73 18.85
N MET A 97 -6.58 -1.34 18.27
CA MET A 97 -6.36 -1.41 16.82
C MET A 97 -6.51 -2.84 16.29
N ARG A 98 -5.97 -3.85 16.99
CA ARG A 98 -6.17 -5.26 16.62
C ARG A 98 -7.65 -5.66 16.62
N GLN A 99 -8.46 -5.17 17.55
CA GLN A 99 -9.89 -5.46 17.60
C GLN A 99 -10.62 -4.83 16.41
N LEU A 100 -10.30 -3.58 16.07
CA LEU A 100 -10.84 -2.89 14.91
C LEU A 100 -10.47 -3.61 13.61
N ALA A 101 -9.19 -3.98 13.45
CA ALA A 101 -8.72 -4.71 12.28
C ALA A 101 -9.40 -6.07 12.11
N ARG A 102 -9.66 -6.79 13.21
CA ARG A 102 -10.39 -8.06 13.19
C ARG A 102 -11.85 -7.87 12.79
N ALA A 103 -12.52 -6.84 13.31
CA ALA A 103 -13.90 -6.55 12.94
C ALA A 103 -14.02 -6.17 11.46
N ALA A 104 -13.11 -5.33 10.97
CA ALA A 104 -13.04 -4.95 9.56
C ALA A 104 -12.67 -6.13 8.65
N GLY A 105 -11.68 -6.94 9.02
CA GLY A 105 -11.29 -8.12 8.25
C GLY A 105 -12.40 -9.18 8.21
N ALA A 106 -13.13 -9.36 9.30
CA ALA A 106 -14.28 -10.26 9.33
C ALA A 106 -15.40 -9.85 8.36
N ALA A 107 -15.59 -8.55 8.12
CA ALA A 107 -16.54 -8.05 7.11
C ALA A 107 -16.12 -8.45 5.68
N ASP A 108 -14.81 -8.54 5.42
CA ASP A 108 -14.22 -8.98 4.16
C ASP A 108 -14.01 -10.52 4.10
N GLY A 109 -14.36 -11.26 5.16
CA GLY A 109 -14.14 -12.70 5.26
C GLY A 109 -12.69 -13.13 5.49
N VAL A 110 -11.81 -12.21 5.90
CA VAL A 110 -10.38 -12.49 6.15
C VAL A 110 -10.02 -12.41 7.62
N LYS A 111 -9.08 -13.25 8.06
CA LYS A 111 -8.49 -13.17 9.40
C LYS A 111 -7.34 -12.17 9.38
N THR A 112 -7.30 -11.25 10.35
CA THR A 112 -6.29 -10.19 10.41
C THR A 112 -5.60 -10.10 11.76
N THR A 113 -4.31 -9.74 11.74
CA THR A 113 -3.52 -9.31 12.91
C THR A 113 -2.79 -8.01 12.59
N VAL A 114 -2.41 -7.25 13.62
CA VAL A 114 -1.72 -5.96 13.48
C VAL A 114 -0.47 -5.96 14.33
N ASP A 115 0.70 -5.75 13.75
CA ASP A 115 1.97 -5.60 14.47
C ASP A 115 2.64 -4.28 14.11
N VAL A 116 3.46 -3.75 15.02
CA VAL A 116 4.21 -2.51 14.81
C VAL A 116 5.67 -2.88 14.62
N LEU A 117 6.29 -2.33 13.59
CA LEU A 117 7.71 -2.51 13.30
C LEU A 117 8.52 -1.53 14.17
N GLU A 118 9.62 -2.01 14.75
CA GLU A 118 10.55 -1.20 15.56
C GLU A 118 11.58 -0.48 14.69
#